data_AF-A0A402C3R5-F1
#
_entry.id   AF-A0A402C3R5-F1
#
_cell.length_a   1.000
_cell.length_b   1.000
_cell.length_c   1.000
_cell.angle_alpha   90.00
_cell.angle_beta   90.00
_cell.angle_gamma   90.00
#
_symmetry.space_group_name_H-M   'P 1'
#
loop_
_entity.id
_entity.type
_entity.pdbx_description
1 polymer ?
#
loop_
_entity_poly.entity_id
_entity_poly.type
_entity_poly.pdbx_seq_one_letter_code
_entity_poly.pdbx_strand_id
1 'polypeptide(L)'
;MVLKLVDEAGLEPNEDERKWDHMGALITDARYKATVWPRARRIYDEWPDSRTTSGFRARLESEDLPTYLKWRDSSPKIKKIYDLVSVMEDLGIDTVAELSIRFRDLGQEQETRRALRGVKHVGPKTLDYIAILTRSSNHIAVDQHIAAFVRVAGARVKTYDQVAAIVRAAAAELSCSPGALDAAIWNYMSTQTAGER
;
A
#
# COMPACT_ATOMS: atom_id res chain seq x y z
N MET A 1 -13.76 4.07 22.58
CA MET A 1 -13.86 2.64 22.19
C MET A 1 -12.60 2.19 21.46
N VAL A 2 -12.33 2.64 20.23
CA VAL A 2 -11.03 2.39 19.57
C VAL A 2 -9.88 3.07 20.31
N LEU A 3 -10.06 4.32 20.76
CA LEU A 3 -9.07 5.03 21.60
C LEU A 3 -8.71 4.26 22.88
N LYS A 4 -9.72 3.71 23.56
CA LYS A 4 -9.51 2.88 24.75
C LYS A 4 -8.62 1.67 24.45
N LEU A 5 -8.87 0.97 23.34
CA LEU A 5 -8.03 -0.17 22.94
C LEU A 5 -6.63 0.26 22.50
N VAL A 6 -6.48 1.44 21.88
CA VAL A 6 -5.19 2.04 21.55
C VAL A 6 -4.37 2.26 22.83
N ASP A 7 -4.98 2.87 23.85
CA ASP A 7 -4.34 3.12 25.15
C ASP A 7 -4.01 1.81 25.89
N GLU A 8 -4.96 0.87 25.95
CA GLU A 8 -4.78 -0.44 26.59
C GLU A 8 -3.69 -1.29 25.92
N ALA A 9 -3.56 -1.18 24.60
CA ALA A 9 -2.53 -1.87 23.83
C ALA A 9 -1.18 -1.13 23.82
N GLY A 10 -1.13 0.09 24.37
CA GLY A 10 0.08 0.92 24.38
C GLY A 10 0.59 1.23 22.97
N LEU A 11 -0.31 1.49 22.02
CA LEU A 11 0.11 1.78 20.64
C LEU A 11 0.69 3.19 20.55
N GLU A 12 1.88 3.30 19.98
CA GLU A 12 2.55 4.56 19.67
C GLU A 12 2.59 4.75 18.15
N PRO A 13 1.63 5.50 17.55
CA PRO A 13 1.66 5.85 16.13
C PRO A 13 2.97 6.56 15.76
N ASN A 14 3.63 6.07 14.71
CA ASN A 14 4.85 6.67 14.17
C ASN A 14 4.67 6.98 12.67
N GLU A 15 5.13 8.15 12.25
CA GLU A 15 5.06 8.67 10.88
C GLU A 15 6.08 8.02 9.91
N ASP A 16 7.02 7.22 10.45
CA ASP A 16 8.01 6.46 9.68
C ASP A 16 7.42 5.18 9.08
N GLU A 17 6.60 5.38 8.06
CA GLU A 17 6.08 4.28 7.26
C GLU A 17 7.01 3.87 6.10
N ARG A 18 6.80 2.65 5.62
CA ARG A 18 7.47 2.09 4.44
C ARG A 18 7.13 2.92 3.20
N LYS A 19 8.17 3.46 2.59
CA LYS A 19 8.09 4.38 1.45
C LYS A 19 9.09 3.95 0.38
N TRP A 20 8.72 4.15 -0.87
CA TRP A 20 9.64 3.97 -1.99
C TRP A 20 9.90 5.32 -2.67
N ASP A 21 11.07 5.48 -3.26
CA ASP A 21 11.40 6.54 -4.23
C ASP A 21 11.72 5.95 -5.61
N HIS A 22 11.34 4.69 -5.84
CA HIS A 22 11.69 3.87 -6.98
C HIS A 22 10.44 3.16 -7.52
N MET A 23 10.06 3.42 -8.77
CA MET A 23 8.80 2.93 -9.35
C MET A 23 8.71 1.40 -9.43
N GLY A 24 9.76 0.72 -9.90
CA GLY A 24 9.75 -0.74 -9.99
C GLY A 24 9.54 -1.45 -8.64
N ALA A 25 10.23 -0.97 -7.60
CA ALA A 25 10.04 -1.45 -6.23
C ALA A 25 8.63 -1.16 -5.71
N LEU A 26 8.12 0.06 -5.92
CA LEU A 26 6.77 0.46 -5.52
C LEU A 26 5.69 -0.41 -6.15
N ILE A 27 5.70 -0.58 -7.47
CA ILE A 27 4.70 -1.36 -8.21
C ILE A 27 4.77 -2.83 -7.79
N THR A 28 5.98 -3.35 -7.56
CA THR A 28 6.17 -4.72 -7.11
C THR A 28 5.67 -4.93 -5.68
N ASP A 29 5.94 -3.98 -4.78
CA ASP A 29 5.53 -4.05 -3.37
C ASP A 29 4.03 -3.83 -3.19
N ALA A 30 3.41 -2.95 -4.00
CA ALA A 30 1.97 -2.71 -4.05
C ALA A 30 1.13 -3.99 -4.24
N ARG A 31 1.80 -5.11 -4.56
CA ARG A 31 1.19 -6.43 -4.50
C ARG A 31 0.94 -6.97 -3.09
N TYR A 32 1.78 -6.84 -2.04
CA TYR A 32 1.49 -7.34 -0.66
C TYR A 32 2.57 -7.02 0.43
N LYS A 33 2.10 -6.56 1.62
CA LYS A 33 2.87 -6.04 2.79
C LYS A 33 3.99 -6.90 3.43
N ALA A 34 4.12 -8.22 3.22
CA ALA A 34 5.12 -9.02 3.99
C ALA A 34 6.01 -9.94 3.14
N THR A 35 5.42 -10.77 2.27
CA THR A 35 6.18 -11.77 1.50
C THR A 35 6.83 -11.21 0.23
N VAL A 36 6.47 -9.99 -0.16
CA VAL A 36 6.92 -9.36 -1.41
C VAL A 36 8.00 -8.31 -1.16
N TRP A 37 8.15 -7.81 0.06
CA TRP A 37 9.16 -6.82 0.39
C TRP A 37 10.59 -7.23 -0.04
N PRO A 38 11.08 -8.47 0.20
CA PRO A 38 12.41 -8.87 -0.25
C PRO A 38 12.58 -8.80 -1.78
N ARG A 39 11.48 -8.97 -2.53
CA ARG A 39 11.47 -8.94 -4.00
C ARG A 39 11.43 -7.51 -4.53
N ALA A 40 10.60 -6.66 -3.95
CA ALA A 40 10.59 -5.24 -4.26
C ALA A 40 11.96 -4.60 -3.92
N ARG A 41 12.54 -5.00 -2.79
CA ARG A 41 13.87 -4.57 -2.38
C ARG A 41 14.95 -5.06 -3.34
N ARG A 42 14.84 -6.28 -3.82
CA ARG A 42 15.77 -6.80 -4.85
C ARG A 42 15.73 -5.97 -6.14
N ILE A 43 14.53 -5.61 -6.63
CA ILE A 43 14.42 -4.68 -7.78
C ILE A 43 15.08 -3.35 -7.47
N TYR A 44 14.84 -2.80 -6.27
CA TYR A 44 15.45 -1.54 -5.85
C TYR A 44 16.98 -1.57 -5.90
N ASP A 45 17.58 -2.64 -5.37
CA ASP A 45 19.03 -2.75 -5.24
C ASP A 45 19.71 -3.15 -6.58
N GLU A 46 19.05 -3.95 -7.43
CA GLU A 46 19.65 -4.53 -8.64
C GLU A 46 19.27 -3.79 -9.94
N TRP A 47 18.14 -3.09 -10.02
CA TRP A 47 17.63 -2.41 -11.23
C TRP A 47 17.53 -0.88 -11.01
N PRO A 48 18.64 -0.14 -10.86
CA PRO A 48 18.61 1.28 -10.54
C PRO A 48 17.94 2.16 -11.60
N ASP A 49 17.89 1.71 -12.84
CA ASP A 49 17.17 2.32 -13.95
C ASP A 49 15.65 2.21 -13.80
N SER A 50 15.15 1.23 -13.03
CA SER A 50 13.72 1.07 -12.72
C SER A 50 13.20 2.05 -11.66
N ARG A 51 13.99 3.09 -11.31
CA ARG A 51 13.53 4.22 -10.49
C ARG A 51 12.36 4.94 -11.16
N THR A 52 12.28 4.92 -12.49
CA THR A 52 11.17 5.46 -13.27
C THR A 52 10.26 4.37 -13.83
N THR A 53 9.03 4.73 -14.20
CA THR A 53 8.09 3.82 -14.88
C THR A 53 8.66 3.37 -16.21
N SER A 54 9.20 4.30 -17.00
CA SER A 54 9.83 4.06 -18.30
C SER A 54 11.04 3.11 -18.20
N GLY A 55 11.91 3.31 -17.21
CA GLY A 55 13.05 2.41 -16.99
C GLY A 55 12.61 1.04 -16.51
N PHE A 56 11.56 0.96 -15.68
CA PHE A 56 10.99 -0.32 -15.29
C PHE A 56 10.34 -1.04 -16.47
N ARG A 57 9.62 -0.32 -17.37
CA ARG A 57 9.11 -0.86 -18.63
C ARG A 57 10.23 -1.48 -19.47
N ALA A 58 11.34 -0.76 -19.67
CA ALA A 58 12.47 -1.26 -20.44
C ALA A 58 13.07 -2.56 -19.86
N ARG A 59 13.11 -2.69 -18.52
CA ARG A 59 13.48 -3.96 -17.86
C ARG A 59 12.47 -5.06 -18.11
N LEU A 60 11.18 -4.75 -18.03
CA LEU A 60 10.12 -5.73 -18.28
C LEU A 60 10.07 -6.26 -19.72
N GLU A 61 10.65 -5.52 -20.67
CA GLU A 61 10.80 -5.92 -22.07
C GLU A 61 12.07 -6.74 -22.33
N SER A 62 13.12 -6.54 -21.54
CA SER A 62 14.42 -7.21 -21.73
C SER A 62 14.63 -8.41 -20.81
N GLU A 63 13.94 -8.46 -19.67
CA GLU A 63 14.11 -9.48 -18.63
C GLU A 63 12.80 -10.26 -18.40
N ASP A 64 12.92 -11.56 -18.14
CA ASP A 64 11.77 -12.37 -17.72
C ASP A 64 11.44 -12.12 -16.23
N LEU A 65 10.47 -11.25 -15.98
CA LEU A 65 10.07 -10.85 -14.62
C LEU A 65 9.68 -12.04 -13.72
N PRO A 66 8.90 -13.04 -14.16
CA PRO A 66 8.63 -14.25 -13.38
C PRO A 66 9.91 -14.96 -12.89
N THR A 67 10.85 -15.26 -13.79
CA THR A 67 12.12 -15.89 -13.44
C THR A 67 12.91 -15.01 -12.49
N TYR A 68 13.02 -13.72 -12.80
CA TYR A 68 13.74 -12.76 -11.95
C TYR A 68 13.17 -12.71 -10.53
N LEU A 69 11.84 -12.62 -10.38
CA LEU A 69 11.16 -12.60 -9.09
C LEU A 69 11.04 -13.97 -8.41
N LYS A 70 11.51 -15.05 -9.05
CA LYS A 70 11.32 -16.44 -8.65
C LYS A 70 9.84 -16.73 -8.38
N TRP A 71 9.02 -16.46 -9.38
CA TRP A 71 7.57 -16.59 -9.35
C TRP A 71 7.06 -17.45 -10.51
N ARG A 72 5.89 -18.06 -10.33
CA ARG A 72 5.18 -18.76 -11.41
C ARG A 72 4.71 -17.80 -12.50
N ASP A 73 5.05 -18.07 -13.74
CA ASP A 73 4.73 -17.25 -14.92
C ASP A 73 3.22 -17.04 -15.08
N SER A 74 2.43 -18.09 -14.81
CA SER A 74 0.97 -18.07 -14.89
C SER A 74 0.29 -17.29 -13.76
N SER A 75 1.04 -16.67 -12.84
CA SER A 75 0.45 -15.98 -11.71
C SER A 75 -0.28 -14.71 -12.16
N PRO A 76 -1.57 -14.52 -11.80
CA PRO A 76 -2.30 -13.26 -12.05
C PRO A 76 -1.61 -12.03 -11.47
N LYS A 77 -0.72 -12.26 -10.51
CA LYS A 77 0.08 -11.24 -9.88
C LYS A 77 1.11 -10.65 -10.85
N ILE A 78 1.75 -11.48 -11.69
CA ILE A 78 2.73 -11.00 -12.67
C ILE A 78 2.02 -10.07 -13.65
N LYS A 79 0.90 -10.51 -14.22
CA LYS A 79 0.07 -9.67 -15.10
C LYS A 79 -0.28 -8.32 -14.46
N LYS A 80 -0.65 -8.31 -13.18
CA LYS A 80 -0.94 -7.06 -12.45
C LYS A 80 0.24 -6.07 -12.47
N ILE A 81 1.49 -6.52 -12.42
CA ILE A 81 2.65 -5.61 -12.51
C ILE A 81 2.67 -4.92 -13.87
N TYR A 82 2.58 -5.69 -14.96
CA TYR A 82 2.52 -5.14 -16.31
C TYR A 82 1.35 -4.17 -16.49
N ASP A 83 0.16 -4.55 -16.01
CA ASP A 83 -1.04 -3.71 -16.10
C ASP A 83 -0.88 -2.40 -15.30
N LEU A 84 -0.26 -2.44 -14.12
CA LEU A 84 0.03 -1.24 -13.33
C LEU A 84 1.04 -0.34 -14.04
N VAL A 85 2.09 -0.89 -14.64
CA VAL A 85 3.07 -0.11 -15.43
C VAL A 85 2.37 0.58 -16.60
N SER A 86 1.53 -0.14 -17.35
CA SER A 86 0.75 0.45 -18.44
C SER A 86 -0.13 1.61 -17.97
N VAL A 87 -0.83 1.46 -16.84
CA VAL A 87 -1.64 2.56 -16.28
C VAL A 87 -0.78 3.76 -15.89
N MET A 88 0.42 3.54 -15.33
CA MET A 88 1.31 4.66 -15.00
C MET A 88 1.77 5.40 -16.27
N GLU A 89 2.12 4.69 -17.34
CA GLU A 89 2.48 5.28 -18.63
C GLU A 89 1.31 6.04 -19.26
N ASP A 90 0.11 5.45 -19.26
CA ASP A 90 -1.10 6.09 -19.81
C ASP A 90 -1.46 7.39 -19.08
N LEU A 91 -1.16 7.47 -17.78
CA LEU A 91 -1.33 8.68 -16.97
C LEU A 91 -0.15 9.65 -17.06
N GLY A 92 0.91 9.30 -17.79
CA GLY A 92 2.14 10.10 -17.88
C GLY A 92 2.92 10.21 -16.56
N ILE A 93 2.82 9.19 -15.71
CA ILE A 93 3.47 9.14 -14.40
C ILE A 93 4.76 8.31 -14.53
N ASP A 94 5.90 8.99 -14.46
CA ASP A 94 7.20 8.36 -14.59
C ASP A 94 7.92 8.22 -13.24
N THR A 95 7.63 9.07 -12.26
CA THR A 95 8.30 9.03 -10.95
C THR A 95 7.35 8.84 -9.76
N VAL A 96 7.88 8.30 -8.66
CA VAL A 96 7.11 8.21 -7.40
C VAL A 96 6.71 9.59 -6.89
N ALA A 97 7.52 10.62 -7.16
CA ALA A 97 7.22 11.99 -6.75
C ALA A 97 5.98 12.52 -7.49
N GLU A 98 5.88 12.31 -8.80
CA GLU A 98 4.69 12.65 -9.59
C GLU A 98 3.46 11.90 -9.07
N LEU A 99 3.57 10.60 -8.82
CA LEU A 99 2.46 9.83 -8.27
C LEU A 99 2.01 10.36 -6.90
N SER A 100 2.96 10.74 -6.03
CA SER A 100 2.67 11.35 -4.72
C SER A 100 1.93 12.68 -4.86
N ILE A 101 2.31 13.53 -5.81
CA ILE A 101 1.62 14.80 -6.09
C ILE A 101 0.16 14.53 -6.46
N ARG A 102 -0.09 13.53 -7.31
CA ARG A 102 -1.46 13.15 -7.70
C ARG A 102 -2.30 12.68 -6.53
N PHE A 103 -1.74 11.95 -5.57
CA PHE A 103 -2.44 11.55 -4.33
C PHE A 103 -2.62 12.67 -3.30
N ARG A 104 -2.07 13.87 -3.53
CA ARG A 104 -2.29 15.06 -2.68
C ARG A 104 -3.33 16.01 -3.26
N ASP A 105 -3.58 15.94 -4.56
CA ASP A 105 -4.61 16.71 -5.24
C ASP A 105 -5.88 15.88 -5.42
N LEU A 106 -7.01 16.35 -4.89
CA LEU A 106 -8.27 15.58 -4.87
C LEU A 106 -8.77 15.21 -6.27
N GLY A 107 -8.60 16.10 -7.26
CA GLY A 107 -9.03 15.86 -8.63
C GLY A 107 -8.18 14.78 -9.31
N GLN A 108 -6.87 14.93 -9.23
CA GLN A 108 -5.92 13.97 -9.79
C GLN A 108 -5.97 12.63 -9.08
N GLU A 109 -6.22 12.61 -7.77
CA GLU A 109 -6.37 11.38 -7.00
C GLU A 109 -7.56 10.57 -7.51
N GLN A 110 -8.73 11.20 -7.72
CA GLN A 110 -9.91 10.52 -8.22
C GLN A 110 -9.67 9.92 -9.61
N GLU A 111 -9.02 10.67 -10.49
CA GLU A 111 -8.63 10.18 -11.82
C GLU A 111 -7.65 8.99 -11.73
N THR A 112 -6.59 9.12 -10.94
CA THR A 112 -5.59 8.06 -10.74
C THR A 112 -6.22 6.81 -10.15
N ARG A 113 -7.08 6.95 -9.13
CA ARG A 113 -7.81 5.82 -8.55
C ARG A 113 -8.71 5.15 -9.56
N ARG A 114 -9.43 5.92 -10.39
CA ARG A 114 -10.31 5.38 -11.44
C ARG A 114 -9.52 4.56 -12.46
N ALA A 115 -8.38 5.08 -12.92
CA ALA A 115 -7.52 4.36 -13.86
C ALA A 115 -6.95 3.08 -13.25
N LEU A 116 -6.39 3.15 -12.04
CA LEU A 116 -5.85 1.99 -11.32
C LEU A 116 -6.91 0.93 -11.02
N ARG A 117 -8.18 1.31 -10.80
CA ARG A 117 -9.30 0.37 -10.61
C ARG A 117 -9.66 -0.42 -11.85
N GLY A 118 -9.23 0.03 -13.03
CA GLY A 118 -9.33 -0.75 -14.27
C GLY A 118 -8.46 -2.02 -14.25
N VAL A 119 -7.41 -2.04 -13.42
CA VAL A 119 -6.53 -3.20 -13.30
C VAL A 119 -7.19 -4.32 -12.48
N LYS A 120 -7.19 -5.53 -13.03
CA LYS A 120 -7.80 -6.70 -12.37
C LYS A 120 -7.21 -6.92 -10.97
N HIS A 121 -8.09 -7.15 -10.00
CA HIS A 121 -7.74 -7.38 -8.59
C HIS A 121 -7.08 -6.18 -7.88
N VAL A 122 -7.15 -4.96 -8.43
CA VAL A 122 -6.82 -3.73 -7.69
C VAL A 122 -8.09 -3.24 -7.00
N GLY A 123 -8.17 -3.42 -5.68
CA GLY A 123 -9.28 -2.96 -4.83
C GLY A 123 -8.96 -1.68 -4.06
N PRO A 124 -9.91 -1.11 -3.30
CA PRO A 124 -9.69 0.05 -2.44
C PRO A 124 -8.43 -0.06 -1.59
N LYS A 125 -8.25 -1.20 -0.90
CA LYS A 125 -7.04 -1.52 -0.13
C LYS A 125 -5.74 -1.32 -0.94
N THR A 126 -5.69 -1.80 -2.18
CA THR A 126 -4.47 -1.69 -3.01
C THR A 126 -4.21 -0.24 -3.40
N LEU A 127 -5.25 0.54 -3.69
CA LEU A 127 -5.11 1.96 -3.99
C LEU A 127 -4.55 2.73 -2.79
N ASP A 128 -5.14 2.52 -1.62
CA ASP A 128 -4.69 3.18 -0.39
C ASP A 128 -3.27 2.74 -0.02
N TYR A 129 -2.93 1.48 -0.26
CA TYR A 129 -1.56 1.00 -0.08
C TYR A 129 -0.56 1.63 -1.05
N ILE A 130 -0.92 1.80 -2.33
CA ILE A 130 -0.10 2.54 -3.30
C ILE A 130 0.11 3.98 -2.79
N ALA A 131 -0.94 4.66 -2.35
CA ALA A 131 -0.84 6.02 -1.82
C ALA A 131 0.12 6.09 -0.62
N ILE A 132 0.02 5.16 0.32
CA ILE A 132 0.95 5.04 1.47
C ILE A 132 2.40 4.86 0.99
N LEU A 133 2.65 3.95 0.04
CA LEU A 133 4.00 3.71 -0.52
C LEU A 133 4.60 4.95 -1.20
N THR A 134 3.76 5.88 -1.67
CA THR A 134 4.15 7.19 -2.22
C THR A 134 4.29 8.29 -1.16
N ARG A 135 4.44 7.91 0.12
CA ARG A 135 4.56 8.82 1.28
C ARG A 135 3.28 9.55 1.68
N SER A 136 2.10 9.04 1.33
CA SER A 136 0.87 9.66 1.82
C SER A 136 0.53 9.19 3.24
N SER A 137 0.50 10.13 4.18
CA SER A 137 0.11 9.89 5.58
C SER A 137 -1.41 9.95 5.81
N ASN A 138 -2.17 10.35 4.78
CA ASN A 138 -3.62 10.52 4.86
C ASN A 138 -4.41 9.26 4.45
N HIS A 139 -3.73 8.17 4.12
CA HIS A 139 -4.36 6.95 3.59
C HIS A 139 -4.26 5.81 4.59
N ILE A 140 -5.26 4.91 4.56
CA ILE A 140 -5.34 3.74 5.43
C ILE A 140 -5.59 2.54 4.53
N ALA A 141 -4.72 1.54 4.55
CA ALA A 141 -4.91 0.33 3.77
C ALA A 141 -5.67 -0.72 4.59
N VAL A 142 -6.98 -0.52 4.78
CA VAL A 142 -7.80 -1.40 5.63
C VAL A 142 -7.68 -2.86 5.17
N ASP A 143 -7.12 -3.69 6.03
CA ASP A 143 -7.02 -5.13 5.86
C ASP A 143 -7.68 -5.89 7.00
N GLN A 144 -7.51 -7.21 7.02
CA GLN A 144 -8.11 -8.06 8.04
C GLN A 144 -7.63 -7.72 9.46
N HIS A 145 -6.40 -7.22 9.63
CA HIS A 145 -5.85 -6.84 10.93
C HIS A 145 -6.48 -5.53 11.40
N ILE A 146 -6.52 -4.51 10.52
CA ILE A 146 -7.17 -3.22 10.82
C ILE A 146 -8.66 -3.45 11.13
N ALA A 147 -9.36 -4.24 10.31
CA ALA A 147 -10.77 -4.55 10.51
C ALA A 147 -11.01 -5.43 11.76
N ALA A 148 -10.07 -6.31 12.13
CA ALA A 148 -10.16 -7.08 13.36
C ALA A 148 -9.98 -6.19 14.59
N PHE A 149 -8.98 -5.29 14.60
CA PHE A 149 -8.76 -4.35 15.69
C PHE A 149 -9.99 -3.49 15.98
N VAL A 150 -10.59 -2.91 14.93
CA VAL A 150 -11.82 -2.10 15.07
C VAL A 150 -13.00 -2.91 15.60
N ARG A 151 -13.11 -4.20 15.24
CA ARG A 151 -14.14 -5.11 15.79
C ARG A 151 -13.88 -5.50 17.24
N VAL A 152 -12.62 -5.79 17.60
CA VAL A 152 -12.21 -6.10 18.99
C VAL A 152 -12.47 -4.91 19.91
N ALA A 153 -12.26 -3.70 19.41
CA ALA A 153 -12.64 -2.50 20.15
C ALA A 153 -14.14 -2.43 20.44
N GLY A 154 -14.99 -3.13 19.68
CA GLY A 154 -16.44 -3.20 19.88
C GLY A 154 -17.27 -2.57 18.75
N ALA A 155 -16.64 -2.12 17.65
CA ALA A 155 -17.37 -1.47 16.57
C ALA A 155 -18.13 -2.49 15.69
N ARG A 156 -19.40 -2.18 15.41
CA ARG A 156 -20.23 -2.94 14.46
C ARG A 156 -20.05 -2.41 13.05
N VAL A 157 -18.93 -2.73 12.43
CA VAL A 157 -18.59 -2.34 11.05
C VAL A 157 -18.80 -3.48 10.07
N LYS A 158 -19.25 -3.16 8.85
CA LYS A 158 -19.47 -4.14 7.77
C LYS A 158 -18.69 -3.83 6.49
N THR A 159 -18.25 -2.59 6.32
CA THR A 159 -17.67 -2.12 5.06
C THR A 159 -16.27 -1.53 5.28
N TYR A 160 -15.49 -1.50 4.19
CA TYR A 160 -14.17 -0.88 4.15
C TYR A 160 -14.21 0.58 4.63
N ASP A 161 -15.16 1.35 4.11
CA ASP A 161 -15.27 2.79 4.39
C ASP A 161 -15.66 3.06 5.84
N GLN A 162 -16.50 2.22 6.44
CA GLN A 162 -16.83 2.32 7.87
C GLN A 162 -15.63 2.08 8.77
N VAL A 163 -14.79 1.07 8.43
CA VAL A 163 -13.55 0.83 9.17
C VAL A 163 -12.60 2.01 9.02
N ALA A 164 -12.39 2.47 7.78
CA ALA A 164 -11.51 3.61 7.49
C ALA A 164 -11.97 4.88 8.23
N ALA A 165 -13.28 5.17 8.23
CA ALA A 165 -13.84 6.34 8.93
C ALA A 165 -13.58 6.30 10.45
N ILE A 166 -13.72 5.12 11.08
CA ILE A 166 -13.44 4.96 12.51
C ILE A 166 -11.95 5.18 12.82
N VAL A 167 -11.06 4.61 12.00
CA VAL A 167 -9.61 4.79 12.18
C VAL A 167 -9.20 6.25 11.98
N ARG A 168 -9.75 6.94 10.97
CA ARG A 168 -9.53 8.38 10.76
C ARG A 168 -9.99 9.22 11.93
N ALA A 169 -11.17 8.93 12.47
CA ALA A 169 -11.69 9.63 13.65
C ALA A 169 -10.76 9.42 14.87
N ALA A 170 -10.31 8.18 15.10
CA ALA A 170 -9.37 7.90 16.18
C ALA A 170 -8.02 8.61 15.99
N ALA A 171 -7.48 8.65 14.77
CA ALA A 171 -6.23 9.35 14.47
C ALA A 171 -6.35 10.87 14.73
N ALA A 172 -7.49 11.47 14.36
CA ALA A 172 -7.76 12.88 14.62
C ALA A 172 -7.79 13.20 16.12
N GLU A 173 -8.45 12.37 16.93
CA GLU A 173 -8.50 12.52 18.39
C GLU A 173 -7.12 12.33 19.04
N LEU A 174 -6.27 11.45 18.49
CA LEU A 174 -4.90 11.22 18.93
C LEU A 174 -3.90 12.26 18.39
N SER A 175 -4.35 13.21 17.57
CA SER A 175 -3.49 14.20 16.89
C SER A 175 -2.33 13.57 16.09
N CYS A 176 -2.57 12.40 15.47
CA CYS A 176 -1.61 11.71 14.60
C CYS A 176 -2.17 11.51 13.19
N SER A 177 -1.32 11.12 12.23
CA SER A 177 -1.80 10.82 10.89
C SER A 177 -2.58 9.50 10.82
N PRO A 178 -3.57 9.37 9.93
CA PRO A 178 -4.24 8.10 9.65
C PRO A 178 -3.28 6.96 9.31
N GLY A 179 -2.20 7.24 8.56
CA GLY A 179 -1.17 6.27 8.22
C GLY A 179 -0.40 5.81 9.47
N ALA A 180 0.06 6.74 10.31
CA ALA A 180 0.76 6.40 11.55
C ALA A 180 -0.07 5.46 12.45
N LEU A 181 -1.38 5.69 12.55
CA LEU A 181 -2.28 4.80 13.28
C LEU A 181 -2.51 3.45 12.56
N ASP A 182 -2.62 3.42 11.22
CA ASP A 182 -2.66 2.16 10.43
C ASP A 182 -1.44 1.29 10.73
N ALA A 183 -0.24 1.87 10.67
CA ALA A 183 1.01 1.16 10.92
C ALA A 183 1.06 0.59 12.35
N ALA A 184 0.71 1.39 13.36
CA ALA A 184 0.71 0.96 14.75
C ALA A 184 -0.28 -0.19 15.01
N ILE A 185 -1.51 -0.08 14.52
CA ILE A 185 -2.51 -1.14 14.62
C ILE A 185 -2.03 -2.41 13.91
N TRP A 186 -1.48 -2.26 12.70
CA TRP A 186 -1.02 -3.39 11.91
C TRP A 186 0.11 -4.15 12.62
N ASN A 187 1.10 -3.44 13.16
CA ASN A 187 2.21 -4.04 13.90
C ASN A 187 1.71 -4.83 15.11
N TYR A 188 0.84 -4.24 15.92
CA TYR A 188 0.24 -4.90 17.08
C TYR A 188 -0.54 -6.15 16.71
N MET A 189 -1.45 -6.06 15.74
CA MET A 189 -2.27 -7.20 15.34
C MET A 189 -1.46 -8.32 14.67
N SER A 190 -0.38 -7.97 13.98
CA SER A 190 0.52 -8.94 13.35
C SER A 190 1.27 -9.81 14.37
N THR A 191 1.62 -9.25 15.54
CA THR A 191 2.35 -9.97 16.60
C THR A 191 1.40 -10.83 17.45
N GLN A 192 0.18 -10.36 17.71
CA GLN A 192 -0.86 -11.16 18.38
C GLN A 192 -1.21 -12.43 17.60
N THR A 193 -1.35 -12.31 16.27
CA THR A 193 -1.65 -13.46 15.39
C THR A 193 -0.50 -14.47 15.32
N ALA A 194 0.74 -14.06 15.62
CA ALA A 194 1.91 -14.93 15.62
C ALA A 194 2.07 -15.71 16.95
N GLY A 195 1.55 -15.18 18.06
CA GLY A 195 1.60 -15.84 19.38
C GLY A 195 0.50 -16.90 19.61
N GLU A 196 -0.53 -16.93 18.75
CA GLU A 196 -1.61 -17.93 18.78
C GLU A 196 -1.34 -19.16 17.89
N ARG A 197 -0.15 -19.28 17.29
CA ARG A 197 0.27 -20.40 16.44
C ARG A 197 1.42 -21.17 17.06
#